data_AF-A0A7S3VYJ6-F1
#
_entry.id   AF-A0A7S3VYJ6-F1
#
_cell.length_a   1.000
_cell.length_b   1.000
_cell.length_c   1.000
_cell.angle_alpha   90.00
_cell.angle_beta   90.00
_cell.angle_gamma   90.00
#
_symmetry.space_group_name_H-M   'P 1'
#
loop_
_entity.id
_entity.type
_entity.pdbx_description
1 polymer ?
#
loop_
_entity_poly.entity_id
_entity_poly.type
_entity_poly.pdbx_seq_one_letter_code
_entity_poly.pdbx_strand_id
1 'polypeptide(L)'
;AVFRGYRGDPAARRDWVDAAIAQGTTQNRFPAGYGEKDWDAIGSDGIRPMELATLRLQNMVDGIIKNWGDLAPADDQLFVQQGGTVIFSNRKPTYVYKDRGILTYTPIDEVLSAVSA
;
A
#
# COMPACT_ATOMS: atom_id res chain seq x y z
N ALA A 1 11.89 -2.80 1.60
CA ALA A 1 10.48 -2.39 1.38
C ALA A 1 10.24 -0.91 1.70
N VAL A 2 10.57 -0.44 2.91
CA VAL A 2 10.36 0.95 3.35
C VAL A 2 11.24 1.94 2.60
N PHE A 3 12.57 1.75 2.62
CA PHE A 3 13.53 2.65 1.95
C PHE A 3 13.25 2.84 0.45
N ARG A 4 12.71 1.82 -0.24
CA ARG A 4 12.30 1.91 -1.65
C ARG A 4 11.19 2.96 -1.84
N GLY A 5 10.27 3.07 -0.90
CA GLY A 5 9.21 4.08 -0.98
C GLY A 5 9.67 5.49 -0.64
N TYR A 6 10.75 5.64 0.14
CA TYR A 6 11.34 6.94 0.43
C TYR A 6 12.29 7.41 -0.69
N ARG A 7 13.09 6.50 -1.26
CA ARG A 7 14.05 6.81 -2.34
C ARG A 7 13.43 6.82 -3.74
N GLY A 8 12.28 6.17 -3.93
CA GLY A 8 11.76 5.88 -5.26
C GLY A 8 12.47 4.69 -5.91
N ASP A 9 11.95 4.30 -7.07
CA ASP A 9 12.50 3.26 -7.94
C ASP A 9 12.13 3.56 -9.40
N PRO A 10 13.08 4.09 -10.20
CA PRO A 10 12.87 4.43 -11.61
C PRO A 10 12.50 3.23 -12.49
N ALA A 11 12.88 2.01 -12.10
CA ALA A 11 12.61 0.80 -12.86
C ALA A 11 11.28 0.12 -12.47
N ALA A 12 10.60 0.61 -11.43
CA ALA A 12 9.37 0.04 -10.93
C ALA A 12 8.16 0.42 -11.79
N ARG A 13 7.16 -0.47 -11.84
CA ARG A 13 5.86 -0.12 -12.44
C ARG A 13 5.13 0.91 -11.58
N ARG A 14 4.48 1.87 -12.25
CA ARG A 14 3.75 2.99 -11.63
C ARG A 14 2.25 3.00 -11.95
N ASP A 15 1.78 2.23 -12.92
CA ASP A 15 0.38 2.17 -13.36
C ASP A 15 -0.64 2.04 -12.21
N TRP A 16 -0.33 1.18 -11.24
CA TRP A 16 -1.18 0.95 -10.08
C TRP A 16 -1.13 2.08 -9.05
N VAL A 17 -0.04 2.85 -8.99
CA VAL A 17 0.14 3.98 -8.06
C VAL A 17 -0.78 5.12 -8.45
N ASP A 18 -0.82 5.47 -9.75
CA ASP A 18 -1.68 6.54 -10.25
C ASP A 18 -3.16 6.17 -10.03
N ALA A 19 -3.53 4.91 -10.28
CA ALA A 19 -4.87 4.40 -10.01
C ALA A 19 -5.22 4.48 -8.51
N ALA A 20 -4.29 4.14 -7.62
CA ALA A 20 -4.48 4.21 -6.17
C ALA A 20 -4.61 5.65 -5.66
N ILE A 21 -3.82 6.59 -6.21
CA ILE A 21 -3.92 8.02 -5.88
C ILE A 21 -5.26 8.57 -6.37
N ALA A 22 -5.65 8.30 -7.61
CA ALA A 22 -6.93 8.72 -8.15
C ALA A 22 -8.12 8.19 -7.32
N GLN A 23 -8.09 6.90 -6.96
CA GLN A 23 -9.08 6.32 -6.05
C GLN A 23 -9.06 7.03 -4.69
N GLY A 24 -7.88 7.27 -4.11
CA GLY A 24 -7.73 7.96 -2.83
C GLY A 24 -8.32 9.38 -2.85
N THR A 25 -8.09 10.13 -3.93
CA THR A 25 -8.63 11.49 -4.09
C THR A 25 -10.16 11.46 -4.20
N THR A 26 -10.75 10.51 -4.94
CA THR A 26 -12.22 10.35 -5.00
C THR A 26 -12.85 9.97 -3.67
N GLN A 27 -12.11 9.28 -2.81
CA GLN A 27 -12.56 8.88 -1.47
C GLN A 27 -12.20 9.89 -0.38
N ASN A 28 -11.78 11.11 -0.75
CA ASN A 28 -11.34 12.17 0.17
C ASN A 28 -10.22 11.73 1.13
N ARG A 29 -9.38 10.76 0.73
CA ARG A 29 -8.18 10.35 1.48
C ARG A 29 -7.04 11.34 1.31
N PHE A 30 -6.97 11.94 0.13
CA PHE A 30 -6.02 13.00 -0.21
C PHE A 30 -6.74 14.36 -0.32
N PRO A 31 -6.02 15.49 -0.14
CA PRO A 31 -6.56 16.82 -0.40
C PRO A 31 -7.16 16.93 -1.80
N ALA A 32 -8.20 17.74 -1.94
CA ALA A 32 -8.83 17.96 -3.25
C ALA A 32 -7.81 18.52 -4.26
N GLY A 33 -7.70 17.87 -5.41
CA GLY A 33 -6.74 18.23 -6.45
C GLY A 33 -5.33 17.67 -6.25
N TYR A 34 -5.12 16.84 -5.22
CA TYR A 34 -3.90 16.05 -5.06
C TYR A 34 -3.79 14.99 -6.16
N GLY A 35 -2.67 14.95 -6.86
CA GLY A 35 -2.46 14.06 -8.01
C GLY A 35 -1.04 14.08 -8.57
N GLU A 36 -0.90 13.65 -9.81
CA GLU A 36 0.39 13.47 -10.48
C GLU A 36 1.28 14.72 -10.44
N LYS A 37 0.69 15.89 -10.73
CA LYS A 37 1.39 17.19 -10.76
C LYS A 37 2.15 17.54 -9.48
N ASP A 38 1.72 17.02 -8.33
CA ASP A 38 2.33 17.32 -7.03
C ASP A 38 3.67 16.58 -6.86
N TRP A 39 3.90 15.57 -7.69
CA TRP A 39 5.07 14.70 -7.66
C TRP A 39 6.06 14.98 -8.80
N ASP A 40 5.70 15.75 -9.82
CA ASP A 40 6.52 16.05 -11.01
C ASP A 40 7.85 16.73 -10.66
N ALA A 41 7.88 17.51 -9.57
CA ALA A 41 9.10 18.13 -9.06
C ALA A 41 10.15 17.12 -8.56
N ILE A 42 9.74 15.88 -8.28
CA ILE A 42 10.56 14.83 -7.69
C ILE A 42 10.97 13.78 -8.74
N GLY A 43 10.33 13.77 -9.90
CA GLY A 43 10.67 12.93 -11.05
C GLY A 43 9.47 12.64 -11.95
N SER A 44 9.74 12.09 -13.14
CA SER A 44 8.73 11.71 -14.13
C SER A 44 8.50 10.19 -14.23
N ASP A 45 9.52 9.38 -13.90
CA ASP A 45 9.55 7.96 -14.24
C ASP A 45 9.62 7.03 -13.03
N GLY A 46 9.02 5.85 -13.18
CA GLY A 46 8.96 4.83 -12.14
C GLY A 46 8.21 5.28 -10.88
N ILE A 47 8.43 4.61 -9.76
CA ILE A 47 7.88 5.05 -8.46
C ILE A 47 8.72 6.23 -7.96
N ARG A 48 8.09 7.38 -7.71
CA ARG A 48 8.82 8.58 -7.29
C ARG A 48 9.16 8.54 -5.81
N PRO A 49 10.21 9.26 -5.37
CA PRO A 49 10.52 9.38 -3.95
C PRO A 49 9.30 9.85 -3.15
N MET A 50 9.09 9.25 -1.98
CA MET A 50 7.96 9.49 -1.07
C MET A 50 6.57 9.04 -1.55
N GLU A 51 6.38 8.78 -2.85
CA GLU A 51 5.08 8.45 -3.43
C GLU A 51 4.46 7.19 -2.83
N LEU A 52 5.23 6.10 -2.84
CA LEU A 52 4.83 4.84 -2.22
C LEU A 52 4.71 4.94 -0.68
N ALA A 53 5.51 5.80 -0.05
CA ALA A 53 5.42 6.03 1.39
C ALA A 53 4.09 6.74 1.75
N THR A 54 3.69 7.72 0.94
CA THR A 54 2.40 8.43 1.07
C THR A 54 1.21 7.49 0.90
N LEU A 55 1.23 6.61 -0.09
CA LEU A 55 0.18 5.59 -0.25
C LEU A 55 0.09 4.66 0.97
N ARG A 56 1.22 4.23 1.53
CA ARG A 56 1.25 3.39 2.73
C ARG A 56 0.77 4.12 3.98
N LEU A 57 1.10 5.41 4.09
CA LEU A 57 0.62 6.24 5.19
C LEU A 57 -0.90 6.33 5.19
N GLN A 58 -1.53 6.45 4.01
CA GLN A 58 -3.00 6.45 3.91
C GLN A 58 -3.62 5.15 4.41
N ASN A 59 -3.04 4.01 4.07
CA ASN A 59 -3.51 2.72 4.61
C ASN A 59 -3.47 2.70 6.15
N MET A 60 -2.43 3.28 6.75
CA MET A 60 -2.32 3.38 8.20
C MET A 60 -3.37 4.33 8.80
N VAL A 61 -3.54 5.52 8.22
CA VAL A 61 -4.48 6.54 8.73
C VAL A 61 -5.93 6.07 8.59
N ASP A 62 -6.32 5.64 7.39
CA ASP A 62 -7.71 5.32 7.09
C ASP A 62 -8.11 3.90 7.44
N GLY A 63 -7.20 2.94 7.25
CA GLY A 63 -7.47 1.53 7.46
C GLY A 63 -7.29 1.12 8.92
N ILE A 64 -6.20 1.55 9.55
CA ILE A 64 -5.82 1.06 10.89
C ILE A 64 -6.22 2.03 12.00
N ILE A 65 -5.71 3.26 11.98
CA ILE A 65 -5.85 4.19 13.10
C ILE A 65 -7.33 4.53 13.33
N LYS A 66 -8.07 4.83 12.26
CA LYS A 66 -9.51 5.14 12.36
C LYS A 66 -10.34 3.98 12.89
N ASN A 67 -9.95 2.74 12.61
CA ASN A 67 -10.70 1.54 12.99
C ASN A 67 -10.02 0.77 14.15
N TRP A 68 -9.09 1.40 14.85
CA TRP A 68 -8.25 0.71 15.84
C TRP A 68 -9.07 0.08 16.96
N GLY A 69 -10.19 0.69 17.35
CA GLY A 69 -11.08 0.13 18.36
C GLY A 69 -11.61 -1.27 18.02
N ASP A 70 -11.85 -1.54 16.74
CA ASP A 70 -12.37 -2.83 16.27
C ASP A 70 -11.25 -3.81 15.89
N LEU A 71 -10.09 -3.28 15.47
CA LEU A 71 -8.95 -4.07 14.99
C LEU A 71 -7.96 -4.45 16.10
N ALA A 72 -7.92 -3.69 17.18
CA ALA A 72 -7.02 -3.93 18.29
C ALA A 72 -7.40 -5.22 19.03
N PRO A 73 -6.41 -6.02 19.46
CA PRO A 73 -6.67 -7.15 20.33
C PRO A 73 -7.18 -6.64 21.69
N ALA A 74 -8.09 -7.39 22.32
CA ALA A 74 -8.55 -7.09 23.67
C ALA A 74 -7.44 -7.26 24.74
N ASP A 75 -6.46 -8.11 24.43
CA ASP A 75 -5.28 -8.36 25.25
C ASP A 75 -4.13 -7.43 24.82
N ASP A 76 -3.68 -6.59 25.75
CA ASP A 76 -2.62 -5.60 25.54
C ASP A 76 -1.21 -6.21 25.47
N GLN A 77 -1.06 -7.49 25.78
CA GLN A 77 0.19 -8.24 25.59
C GLN A 77 0.39 -8.71 24.16
N LEU A 78 -0.65 -8.62 23.31
CA LEU A 78 -0.58 -9.04 21.92
C LEU A 78 -0.21 -7.88 21.01
N PHE A 79 0.85 -8.07 20.22
CA PHE A 79 1.17 -7.19 19.10
C PHE A 79 0.54 -7.72 17.82
N VAL A 80 -0.40 -6.95 17.26
CA VAL A 80 -0.93 -7.20 15.92
C VAL A 80 0.02 -6.68 14.87
N GLN A 81 0.16 -7.45 13.80
CA GLN A 81 1.03 -7.12 12.67
C GLN A 81 0.19 -7.05 11.40
N GLN A 82 0.35 -5.96 10.66
CA GLN A 82 -0.29 -5.75 9.37
C GLN A 82 0.75 -5.89 8.25
N GLY A 83 0.43 -6.70 7.25
CA GLY A 83 1.30 -6.89 6.08
C GLY A 83 1.06 -8.19 5.31
N GLY A 84 0.32 -9.13 5.92
CA GLY A 84 -0.09 -10.36 5.24
C GLY A 84 -1.08 -10.10 4.09
N THR A 85 -1.01 -10.92 3.05
CA THR A 85 -1.95 -10.86 1.92
C THR A 85 -2.35 -12.27 1.51
N VAL A 86 -3.65 -12.48 1.31
CA VAL A 86 -4.18 -13.74 0.80
C VAL A 86 -5.09 -13.45 -0.38
N ILE A 87 -4.84 -14.15 -1.49
CA ILE A 87 -5.68 -14.08 -2.69
C ILE A 87 -6.42 -15.39 -2.81
N PHE A 88 -7.73 -15.29 -3.02
CA PHE A 88 -8.60 -16.45 -3.21
C PHE A 88 -9.11 -16.50 -4.64
N SER A 89 -9.07 -17.69 -5.24
CA SER A 89 -9.77 -18.01 -6.48
C SER A 89 -10.64 -19.25 -6.26
N ASN A 90 -11.91 -19.21 -6.65
CA ASN A 90 -12.86 -20.31 -6.45
C ASN A 90 -12.89 -20.86 -5.02
N ARG A 91 -12.88 -19.95 -4.02
CA ARG A 91 -12.84 -20.25 -2.57
C ARG A 91 -11.60 -21.01 -2.09
N LYS A 92 -10.55 -21.10 -2.92
CA LYS A 92 -9.26 -21.68 -2.56
C LYS A 92 -8.19 -20.58 -2.52
N PRO A 93 -7.29 -20.59 -1.52
CA PRO A 93 -6.19 -19.63 -1.50
C PRO A 93 -5.20 -19.98 -2.61
N THR A 94 -4.99 -19.07 -3.56
CA THR A 94 -4.03 -19.23 -4.66
C THR A 94 -2.70 -18.55 -4.38
N TYR A 95 -2.71 -17.52 -3.52
CA TYR A 95 -1.51 -16.82 -3.09
C TYR A 95 -1.61 -16.47 -1.62
N VAL A 96 -0.53 -16.71 -0.88
CA VAL A 96 -0.41 -16.40 0.55
C VAL A 96 0.94 -15.75 0.78
N TYR A 97 0.94 -14.46 1.08
CA TYR A 97 2.08 -13.75 1.63
C TYR A 97 1.94 -13.68 3.14
N LYS A 98 2.85 -14.37 3.83
CA LYS A 98 3.02 -14.22 5.28
C LYS A 98 3.91 -13.03 5.55
N ASP A 99 3.43 -12.16 6.43
CA ASP A 99 4.18 -10.98 6.82
C ASP A 99 5.54 -11.36 7.44
N ARG A 100 6.58 -10.59 7.11
CA ARG A 100 7.98 -10.93 7.44
C ARG A 100 8.60 -9.99 8.46
N GLY A 101 7.88 -8.97 8.92
CA GLY A 101 8.35 -8.06 9.95
C GLY A 101 7.68 -6.69 9.93
N ILE A 102 8.30 -5.75 10.65
CA ILE A 102 7.77 -4.40 10.81
C ILE A 102 7.81 -3.65 9.47
N LEU A 103 6.68 -3.07 9.09
CA LEU A 103 6.50 -2.26 7.87
C LEU A 103 6.84 -3.02 6.58
N THR A 104 6.68 -4.34 6.58
CA THR A 104 6.71 -5.13 5.35
C THR A 104 5.31 -5.28 4.78
N TYR A 105 5.24 -5.20 3.45
CA TYR A 105 4.02 -5.42 2.69
C TYR A 105 4.38 -6.34 1.54
N THR A 106 3.41 -7.14 1.13
CA THR A 106 3.48 -7.92 -0.09
C THR A 106 3.89 -7.03 -1.27
N PRO A 107 4.87 -7.44 -2.09
CA PRO A 107 5.18 -6.74 -3.32
C PRO A 107 3.95 -6.72 -4.23
N ILE A 108 3.48 -5.53 -4.60
CA ILE A 108 2.26 -5.36 -5.40
C ILE A 108 2.40 -6.05 -6.77
N ASP A 109 3.59 -6.06 -7.36
CA ASP A 109 3.84 -6.75 -8.63
C ASP A 109 3.58 -8.26 -8.55
N GLU A 110 3.90 -8.90 -7.40
CA GLU A 110 3.58 -10.30 -7.15
C GLU A 110 2.07 -10.52 -7.00
N VAL A 111 1.39 -9.61 -6.28
CA VAL A 111 -0.07 -9.66 -6.10
C VAL A 111 -0.78 -9.54 -7.45
N LEU A 112 -0.42 -8.55 -8.26
CA LEU A 112 -1.05 -8.31 -9.57
C LEU A 112 -0.84 -9.50 -10.52
N SER A 113 0.35 -10.11 -10.47
CA SER A 113 0.66 -11.32 -11.24
C SER A 113 -0.17 -12.51 -10.77
N ALA A 114 -0.36 -12.67 -9.45
CA ALA A 114 -1.15 -13.74 -8.86
C ALA A 114 -2.67 -13.59 -9.05
N VAL A 115 -3.19 -12.36 -9.21
CA VAL A 115 -4.61 -12.11 -9.56
C VAL A 115 -4.90 -12.39 -11.04
N SER A 116 -3.90 -12.19 -11.91
CA SER A 116 -4.05 -12.34 -13.36
C SER A 116 -3.93 -13.80 -13.85
N ALA A 117 -3.64 -14.74 -12.95
CA ALA A 117 -3.43 -16.17 -13.22
C ALA A 117 -4.69 -17.00 -12.93
#